data_AF-A0A9W8PC72-F1
#
_entry.id   AF-A0A9W8PC72-F1
#
_cell.length_a   1.000
_cell.length_b   1.000
_cell.length_c   1.000
_cell.angle_alpha   90.00
_cell.angle_beta   90.00
_cell.angle_gamma   90.00
#
_symmetry.space_group_name_H-M   'P 1'
#
loop_
_entity.id
_entity.type
_entity.pdbx_description
1 polymer ?
#
loop_
_entity_poly.entity_id
_entity_poly.type
_entity_poly.pdbx_seq_one_letter_code
_entity_poly.pdbx_strand_id
1 'polypeptide(L)'
;MHLQLPRDKGIISALDIVHWYTRHPSNPAPPPLHSANHVSIIGMGNVSLDVARMLLCPPSLLEKYDVPSHVLDALRKSQVKHVSVIGRRGPLEAAFTTKELREMMNLPDVALRPLEESVSNVQARTRQQSRTLELLKKGSRAAFGTTLRTWSLDFYRNPLGVTLPSSDSPSYSLSLEHTTVDPITRRAGPLLDSGVPVTSTLPTSLIVTAMGFHAESSSTAPYAQWYDLNQKHIKTLPGGRVSTTNLDSDEPKIYASGWAATGAKGVLASTMMDAYSVAEAILEDWTNLTPSSDPHSEAVSSSPWDAPPPEIMKSLSSPDSEITTYNDWLAIDAEEVRRASTEGKERERMDWKEAKRFLYDKGLRVAEEDRS
;
A
#
# COMPACT_ATOMS: atom_id res chain seq x y z
N MET A 1 -4.15 -8.12 8.27
CA MET A 1 -4.36 -7.77 9.70
C MET A 1 -3.27 -8.37 10.57
N HIS A 2 -2.98 -7.76 11.72
CA HIS A 2 -2.06 -8.33 12.72
C HIS A 2 -2.71 -9.49 13.45
N LEU A 3 -2.01 -10.63 13.58
CA LEU A 3 -2.57 -11.85 14.18
C LEU A 3 -3.03 -11.65 15.63
N GLN A 4 -2.37 -10.75 16.35
CA GLN A 4 -2.69 -10.43 17.75
C GLN A 4 -3.76 -9.34 17.91
N LEU A 5 -4.27 -8.75 16.83
CA LEU A 5 -5.31 -7.71 16.90
C LEU A 5 -6.66 -8.29 16.44
N PRO A 6 -7.73 -8.08 17.22
CA PRO A 6 -9.07 -8.53 16.85
C PRO A 6 -9.60 -7.74 15.65
N ARG A 7 -10.67 -8.26 15.03
CA ARG A 7 -11.48 -7.46 14.10
C ARG A 7 -12.35 -6.50 14.90
N ASP A 8 -12.16 -5.21 14.69
CA ASP A 8 -12.96 -4.17 15.32
C ASP A 8 -12.98 -2.91 14.44
N LYS A 9 -14.04 -2.09 14.54
CA LYS A 9 -14.21 -0.86 13.75
C LYS A 9 -13.11 0.19 13.98
N GLY A 10 -12.44 0.18 15.13
CA GLY A 10 -11.31 1.05 15.45
C GLY A 10 -9.96 0.45 15.08
N ILE A 11 -9.93 -0.68 14.36
CA ILE A 11 -8.71 -1.34 13.89
C ILE A 11 -8.84 -1.53 12.39
N ILE A 12 -8.22 -0.62 11.63
CA ILE A 12 -8.35 -0.56 10.17
C ILE A 12 -7.02 -0.83 9.48
N SER A 13 -7.06 -1.25 8.21
CA SER A 13 -5.81 -1.40 7.44
C SER A 13 -5.37 -0.04 6.90
N ALA A 14 -4.06 0.16 6.76
CA ALA A 14 -3.55 1.33 6.06
C ALA A 14 -4.05 1.38 4.61
N LEU A 15 -4.24 0.20 3.98
CA LEU A 15 -4.78 0.10 2.63
C LEU A 15 -6.21 0.65 2.55
N ASP A 16 -7.07 0.39 3.54
CA ASP A 16 -8.43 0.95 3.56
C ASP A 16 -8.40 2.47 3.64
N ILE A 17 -7.50 3.05 4.45
CA ILE A 17 -7.33 4.51 4.51
C ILE A 17 -6.82 5.05 3.17
N VAL A 18 -5.84 4.38 2.56
CA VAL A 18 -5.30 4.74 1.24
C VAL A 18 -6.41 4.70 0.19
N HIS A 19 -7.16 3.60 0.13
CA HIS A 19 -8.28 3.41 -0.78
C HIS A 19 -9.36 4.47 -0.57
N TRP A 20 -9.66 4.83 0.69
CA TRP A 20 -10.57 5.91 1.01
C TRP A 20 -10.08 7.25 0.46
N TYR A 21 -8.85 7.68 0.77
CA TYR A 21 -8.37 8.99 0.30
C TYR A 21 -8.01 9.04 -1.18
N THR A 22 -7.89 7.88 -1.85
CA THR A 22 -7.62 7.78 -3.30
C THR A 22 -8.85 7.48 -4.14
N ARG A 23 -10.04 7.36 -3.53
CA ARG A 23 -11.29 6.98 -4.23
C ARG A 23 -11.20 5.63 -4.95
N HIS A 24 -10.49 4.66 -4.36
CA HIS A 24 -10.35 3.33 -4.93
C HIS A 24 -11.71 2.60 -5.01
N PRO A 25 -11.99 1.80 -6.05
CA PRO A 25 -13.29 1.14 -6.26
C PRO A 25 -13.78 0.25 -5.11
N SER A 26 -12.88 -0.26 -4.26
CA SER A 26 -13.26 -1.02 -3.06
C SER A 26 -14.06 -0.19 -2.04
N ASN A 27 -14.02 1.15 -2.15
CA ASN A 27 -14.82 2.13 -1.41
C ASN A 27 -15.04 1.78 0.08
N PRO A 28 -13.95 1.66 0.87
CA PRO A 28 -14.07 1.33 2.29
C PRO A 28 -14.77 2.45 3.06
N ALA A 29 -15.29 2.10 4.25
CA ALA A 29 -15.90 3.10 5.13
C ALA A 29 -14.87 4.18 5.55
N PRO A 30 -15.29 5.45 5.66
CA PRO A 30 -14.40 6.51 6.13
C PRO A 30 -13.86 6.23 7.54
N PRO A 31 -12.59 6.54 7.83
CA PRO A 31 -12.06 6.42 9.19
C PRO A 31 -12.77 7.40 10.13
N PRO A 32 -12.99 7.03 11.41
CA PRO A 32 -13.74 7.86 12.38
C PRO A 32 -12.88 9.01 12.94
N LEU A 33 -12.37 9.89 12.07
CA LEU A 33 -11.42 10.94 12.43
C LEU A 33 -12.00 12.01 13.36
N HIS A 34 -13.33 12.20 13.36
CA HIS A 34 -14.02 13.17 14.20
C HIS A 34 -14.01 12.80 15.69
N SER A 35 -13.76 11.54 16.03
CA SER A 35 -13.69 11.04 17.42
C SER A 35 -12.31 10.50 17.78
N ALA A 36 -11.35 10.54 16.86
CA ALA A 36 -9.99 10.06 17.07
C ALA A 36 -9.04 11.21 17.42
N ASN A 37 -8.42 11.15 18.60
CA ASN A 37 -7.42 12.15 19.02
C ASN A 37 -5.99 11.63 18.81
N HIS A 38 -5.77 10.34 19.07
CA HIS A 38 -4.50 9.64 18.85
C HIS A 38 -4.69 8.45 17.92
N VAL A 39 -3.87 8.35 16.88
CA VAL A 39 -3.83 7.22 15.94
C VAL A 39 -2.51 6.47 16.08
N SER A 40 -2.57 5.16 16.27
CA SER A 40 -1.39 4.28 16.32
C SER A 40 -1.25 3.49 15.03
N ILE A 41 -0.20 3.75 14.26
CA ILE A 41 0.12 3.06 13.00
C ILE A 41 1.17 1.98 13.27
N ILE A 42 0.84 0.72 12.98
CA ILE A 42 1.73 -0.43 13.18
C ILE A 42 2.45 -0.75 11.87
N GLY A 43 3.77 -0.57 11.87
CA GLY A 43 4.63 -0.74 10.71
C GLY A 43 5.39 0.54 10.39
N MET A 44 6.64 0.40 9.92
CA MET A 44 7.53 1.52 9.59
C MET A 44 7.97 1.49 8.13
N GLY A 45 6.99 1.55 7.21
CA GLY A 45 7.21 1.72 5.78
C GLY A 45 6.79 3.10 5.27
N ASN A 46 6.96 3.35 3.97
CA ASN A 46 6.50 4.60 3.35
C ASN A 46 4.99 4.79 3.53
N VAL A 47 4.18 3.74 3.37
CA VAL A 47 2.72 3.79 3.55
C VAL A 47 2.33 4.30 4.94
N SER A 48 3.08 3.94 5.98
CA SER A 48 2.83 4.45 7.33
C SER A 48 3.03 5.97 7.41
N LEU A 49 4.05 6.49 6.73
CA LEU A 49 4.29 7.93 6.65
C LEU A 49 3.27 8.62 5.74
N ASP A 50 2.82 8.00 4.66
CA ASP A 50 1.76 8.54 3.80
C ASP A 50 0.46 8.74 4.58
N VAL A 51 0.04 7.72 5.33
CA VAL A 51 -1.13 7.79 6.22
C VAL A 51 -0.91 8.85 7.30
N ALA A 52 0.23 8.87 7.97
CA ALA A 52 0.53 9.87 8.99
C ALA A 52 0.47 11.31 8.42
N ARG A 53 1.05 11.53 7.24
CA ARG A 53 0.99 12.82 6.54
C ARG A 53 -0.42 13.20 6.19
N MET A 54 -1.21 12.30 5.61
CA MET A 54 -2.60 12.59 5.23
C MET A 54 -3.43 13.01 6.46
N LEU A 55 -3.25 12.33 7.59
CA LEU A 55 -4.00 12.62 8.83
C LEU A 55 -3.55 13.91 9.53
N LEU A 56 -2.29 14.32 9.39
CA LEU A 56 -1.71 15.46 10.11
C LEU A 56 -1.56 16.72 9.25
N CYS A 57 -1.53 16.60 7.93
CA CYS A 57 -1.42 17.71 7.00
C CYS A 57 -2.59 18.70 7.18
N PRO A 58 -2.35 20.02 7.20
CA PRO A 58 -3.42 21.01 7.13
C PRO A 58 -4.25 20.81 5.84
N PRO A 59 -5.60 20.68 5.93
CA PRO A 59 -6.44 20.45 4.76
C PRO A 59 -6.27 21.50 3.65
N SER A 60 -5.98 22.75 4.01
CA SER A 60 -5.75 23.85 3.05
C SER A 60 -4.56 23.61 2.11
N LEU A 61 -3.57 22.80 2.51
CA LEU A 61 -2.47 22.43 1.62
C LEU A 61 -2.83 21.32 0.63
N LEU A 62 -3.89 20.56 0.95
CA LEU A 62 -4.38 19.45 0.15
C LEU A 62 -5.42 19.90 -0.88
N GLU A 63 -6.10 21.03 -0.66
CA GLU A 63 -7.23 21.52 -1.46
C GLU A 63 -6.91 21.62 -2.95
N LYS A 64 -5.69 22.00 -3.33
CA LYS A 64 -5.29 22.16 -4.73
C LYS A 64 -4.98 20.84 -5.47
N TYR A 65 -4.81 19.74 -4.73
CA TYR A 65 -4.47 18.44 -5.30
C TYR A 65 -5.73 17.59 -5.54
N ASP A 66 -5.53 16.37 -6.03
CA ASP A 66 -6.59 15.42 -6.38
C ASP A 66 -7.20 14.66 -5.20
N VAL A 67 -7.07 15.19 -3.98
CA VAL A 67 -7.71 14.61 -2.78
C VAL A 67 -9.23 14.80 -2.89
N PRO A 68 -10.04 13.73 -2.88
CA PRO A 68 -11.49 13.83 -3.07
C PRO A 68 -12.16 14.77 -2.05
N SER A 69 -13.20 15.49 -2.46
CA SER A 69 -13.83 16.52 -1.62
C SER A 69 -14.41 15.95 -0.31
N HIS A 70 -14.97 14.74 -0.33
CA HIS A 70 -15.45 14.06 0.89
C HIS A 70 -14.33 13.75 1.89
N VAL A 71 -13.09 13.56 1.43
CA VAL A 71 -11.90 13.32 2.26
C VAL A 71 -11.47 14.63 2.90
N LEU A 72 -11.40 15.71 2.12
CA LEU A 72 -11.11 17.06 2.63
C LEU A 72 -12.10 17.45 3.74
N ASP A 73 -13.40 17.17 3.55
CA ASP A 73 -14.42 17.43 4.56
C ASP A 73 -14.23 16.65 5.86
N ALA A 74 -13.82 15.38 5.76
CA ALA A 74 -13.49 14.56 6.92
C ALA A 74 -12.23 15.07 7.63
N LEU A 75 -11.19 15.46 6.86
CA LEU A 75 -9.94 16.00 7.41
C LEU A 75 -10.16 17.36 8.10
N ARG A 76 -11.03 18.21 7.57
CA ARG A 76 -11.44 19.48 8.21
C ARG A 76 -12.13 19.25 9.57
N LYS A 77 -12.90 18.16 9.69
CA LYS A 77 -13.59 17.76 10.93
C LYS A 77 -12.74 16.87 11.86
N SER A 78 -11.53 16.51 11.44
CA SER A 78 -10.65 15.60 12.17
C SER A 78 -10.23 16.17 13.52
N GLN A 79 -10.30 15.33 14.55
CA GLN A 79 -9.81 15.64 15.90
C GLN A 79 -8.40 15.09 16.14
N VAL A 80 -7.76 14.48 15.14
CA VAL A 80 -6.43 13.86 15.30
C VAL A 80 -5.40 14.93 15.68
N LYS A 81 -4.77 14.76 16.84
CA LYS A 81 -3.66 15.60 17.33
C LYS A 81 -2.34 14.84 17.35
N HIS A 82 -2.39 13.52 17.46
CA HIS A 82 -1.17 12.71 17.54
C HIS A 82 -1.23 11.46 16.67
N VAL A 83 -0.11 11.16 15.99
CA VAL A 83 0.10 9.89 15.30
C VAL A 83 1.38 9.22 15.81
N SER A 84 1.27 8.02 16.35
CA SER A 84 2.42 7.18 16.70
C SER A 84 2.68 6.18 15.59
N VAL A 85 3.90 6.13 15.06
CA VAL A 85 4.30 5.09 14.11
C VAL A 85 5.17 4.09 14.85
N ILE A 86 4.70 2.85 14.93
CA ILE A 86 5.22 1.82 15.83
C ILE A 86 5.95 0.76 15.03
N GLY A 87 7.19 0.45 15.42
CA GLY A 87 8.05 -0.52 14.74
C GLY A 87 8.65 -1.53 15.70
N ARG A 88 8.55 -2.82 15.38
CA ARG A 88 9.16 -3.90 16.18
C ARG A 88 10.69 -3.99 16.13
N ARG A 89 11.35 -3.16 15.30
CA ARG A 89 12.82 -3.11 15.12
C ARG A 89 13.31 -1.68 15.31
N GLY A 90 14.61 -1.46 15.17
CA GLY A 90 15.25 -0.17 15.34
C GLY A 90 15.22 0.72 14.10
N PRO A 91 15.80 1.93 14.21
CA PRO A 91 15.87 2.90 13.12
C PRO A 91 16.66 2.42 11.90
N LEU A 92 17.59 1.47 12.07
CA LEU A 92 18.37 0.91 10.96
C LEU A 92 17.58 -0.05 10.08
N GLU A 93 16.51 -0.66 10.62
CA GLU A 93 15.66 -1.62 9.91
C GLU A 93 14.32 -1.01 9.46
N ALA A 94 14.13 0.29 9.67
CA ALA A 94 12.98 1.01 9.15
C ALA A 94 12.96 0.95 7.61
N ALA A 95 11.79 0.67 7.05
CA ALA A 95 11.61 0.47 5.61
C ALA A 95 11.21 1.77 4.88
N PHE A 96 10.88 2.84 5.60
CA PHE A 96 10.65 4.13 4.98
C PHE A 96 11.93 4.69 4.36
N THR A 97 11.79 5.45 3.28
CA THR A 97 12.93 6.11 2.63
C THR A 97 13.24 7.46 3.29
N THR A 98 14.47 7.95 3.10
CA THR A 98 14.86 9.29 3.60
C THR A 98 14.03 10.41 2.95
N LYS A 99 13.51 10.21 1.73
CA LYS A 99 12.61 11.17 1.07
C LYS A 99 11.31 11.32 1.84
N GLU A 100 10.61 10.22 2.10
CA GLU A 100 9.32 10.24 2.79
C GLU A 100 9.46 10.74 4.23
N LEU A 101 10.55 10.35 4.93
CA LEU A 101 10.84 10.89 6.25
C LEU A 101 11.04 12.41 6.21
N ARG A 102 11.74 12.93 5.20
CA ARG A 102 12.00 14.38 5.05
C ARG A 102 10.72 15.16 4.81
N GLU A 103 9.82 14.63 4.00
CA GLU A 103 8.51 15.24 3.78
C GLU A 103 7.68 15.28 5.08
N MET A 104 7.68 14.19 5.87
CA MET A 104 7.04 14.17 7.20
C MET A 104 7.65 15.21 8.16
N MET A 105 8.99 15.32 8.20
CA MET A 105 9.69 16.31 9.04
C MET A 105 9.41 17.76 8.64
N ASN A 106 9.08 18.00 7.37
CA ASN A 106 8.84 19.34 6.83
C ASN A 106 7.38 19.76 6.83
N LEU A 107 6.47 18.90 7.30
CA LEU A 107 5.06 19.27 7.46
C LEU A 107 4.95 20.55 8.33
N PRO A 108 4.19 21.55 7.88
CA PRO A 108 3.95 22.74 8.68
C PRO A 108 3.06 22.41 9.88
N ASP A 109 3.30 23.10 11.00
CA ASP A 109 2.53 22.99 12.24
C ASP A 109 2.40 21.59 12.83
N VAL A 110 3.36 20.70 12.52
CA VAL A 110 3.43 19.32 13.01
C VAL A 110 4.84 19.03 13.54
N ALA A 111 4.95 18.67 14.82
CA ALA A 111 6.23 18.41 15.47
C ALA A 111 6.48 16.91 15.75
N LEU A 112 7.70 16.46 15.51
CA LEU A 112 8.20 15.16 15.96
C LEU A 112 8.40 15.22 17.49
N ARG A 113 7.88 14.23 18.22
CA ARG A 113 8.17 14.05 19.64
C ARG A 113 9.65 13.64 19.85
N PRO A 114 10.27 14.02 20.97
CA PRO A 114 11.65 13.62 21.27
C PRO A 114 11.85 12.10 21.15
N LEU A 115 12.95 11.70 20.50
CA LEU A 115 13.30 10.30 20.34
C LEU A 115 13.91 9.74 21.63
N GLU A 116 13.67 8.46 21.91
CA GLU A 116 14.35 7.76 23.00
C GLU A 116 15.88 7.74 22.78
N GLU A 117 16.65 7.74 23.86
CA GLU A 117 18.11 7.74 23.80
C GLU A 117 18.66 6.49 23.09
N SER A 118 17.97 5.36 23.25
CA SER A 118 18.24 4.09 22.56
C SER A 118 18.25 4.20 21.03
N VAL A 119 17.46 5.14 20.49
CA VAL A 119 17.35 5.40 19.04
C VAL A 119 18.42 6.38 18.56
N SER A 120 18.82 7.31 19.43
CA SER A 120 19.75 8.40 19.10
C SER A 120 21.22 7.95 19.01
N ASN A 121 21.57 6.90 19.75
CA ASN A 121 22.94 6.38 19.87
C ASN A 121 23.28 5.24 18.89
N VAL A 122 22.44 5.00 17.88
CA VAL A 122 22.65 3.92 16.91
C VAL A 122 23.67 4.31 15.83
N GLN A 123 24.56 3.38 15.46
CA GLN A 123 25.60 3.61 14.46
C GLN A 123 25.17 3.09 13.08
N ALA A 124 25.17 3.97 12.08
CA ALA A 124 24.82 3.61 10.70
C ALA A 124 25.83 2.67 10.05
N ARG A 125 25.34 1.77 9.19
CA ARG A 125 26.16 0.81 8.42
C ARG A 125 26.20 1.15 6.93
N THR A 126 25.32 2.03 6.48
CA THR A 126 25.23 2.48 5.08
C THR A 126 25.02 3.98 5.02
N ARG A 127 25.39 4.59 3.88
CA ARG A 127 25.17 6.03 3.64
C ARG A 127 23.70 6.44 3.74
N GLN A 128 22.78 5.56 3.31
CA GLN A 128 21.34 5.79 3.43
C GLN A 128 20.92 5.85 4.90
N GLN A 129 21.40 4.92 5.72
CA GLN A 129 21.13 4.92 7.16
C GLN A 129 21.70 6.17 7.84
N SER A 130 22.93 6.59 7.49
CA SER A 130 23.52 7.81 8.04
C SER A 130 22.64 9.03 7.80
N ARG A 131 22.18 9.23 6.55
CA ARG A 131 21.29 10.34 6.19
C ARG A 131 19.95 10.31 6.93
N THR A 132 19.38 9.12 7.13
CA THR A 132 18.15 8.95 7.90
C THR A 132 18.37 9.32 9.37
N LEU A 133 19.44 8.84 10.00
CA LEU A 133 19.76 9.16 11.40
C LEU A 133 20.08 10.65 11.58
N GLU A 134 20.80 11.28 10.66
CA GLU A 134 21.05 12.73 10.66
C GLU A 134 19.75 13.53 10.60
N LEU A 135 18.80 13.10 9.76
CA LEU A 135 17.49 13.74 9.66
C LEU A 135 16.66 13.56 10.94
N LEU A 136 16.71 12.38 11.56
CA LEU A 136 16.08 12.13 12.85
C LEU A 136 16.67 13.01 13.96
N LYS A 137 18.00 13.12 14.02
CA LYS A 137 18.71 13.98 14.98
C LYS A 137 18.40 15.46 14.78
N LYS A 138 18.22 15.90 13.53
CA LYS A 138 17.84 17.28 13.21
C LYS A 138 16.43 17.62 13.72
N GLY A 139 15.52 16.65 13.74
CA GLY A 139 14.13 16.84 14.12
C GLY A 139 13.28 17.51 13.03
N SER A 140 11.99 17.70 13.34
CA SER A 140 11.02 18.34 12.46
C SER A 140 11.23 19.85 12.35
N ARG A 141 10.68 20.45 11.29
CA ARG A 141 10.68 21.90 11.06
C ARG A 141 10.03 22.66 12.23
N ALA A 142 8.89 22.18 12.70
CA ALA A 142 8.28 22.69 13.92
C ALA A 142 8.93 22.01 15.14
N ALA A 143 9.34 22.80 16.13
CA ALA A 143 9.91 22.27 17.35
C ALA A 143 8.81 21.65 18.24
N PHE A 144 9.14 20.57 18.94
CA PHE A 144 8.21 19.97 19.90
C PHE A 144 7.78 21.00 20.96
N GLY A 145 6.48 21.02 21.29
CA GLY A 145 5.88 22.00 22.19
C GLY A 145 5.47 23.33 21.53
N THR A 146 5.79 23.56 20.25
CA THR A 146 5.37 24.77 19.53
C THR A 146 4.09 24.61 18.72
N THR A 147 3.59 23.37 18.58
CA THR A 147 2.41 23.04 17.77
C THR A 147 1.49 22.08 18.52
N LEU A 148 0.20 22.13 18.19
CA LEU A 148 -0.80 21.23 18.77
C LEU A 148 -0.74 19.81 18.18
N ARG A 149 -0.30 19.69 16.93
CA ARG A 149 -0.21 18.40 16.23
C ARG A 149 1.20 17.84 16.35
N THR A 150 1.30 16.55 16.66
CA THR A 150 2.57 15.87 16.86
C THR A 150 2.58 14.47 16.26
N TRP A 151 3.77 13.91 16.05
CA TRP A 151 3.94 12.51 15.68
C TRP A 151 5.16 11.90 16.37
N SER A 152 5.21 10.58 16.48
CA SER A 152 6.34 9.86 17.09
C SER A 152 6.77 8.64 16.28
N LEU A 153 8.00 8.21 16.53
CA LEU A 153 8.57 6.97 16.03
C LEU A 153 8.88 6.08 17.23
N ASP A 154 8.01 5.11 17.47
CA ASP A 154 8.10 4.22 18.61
C ASP A 154 8.77 2.92 18.14
N PHE A 155 10.10 2.95 18.10
CA PHE A 155 10.93 1.80 17.75
C PHE A 155 10.94 0.76 18.86
N TYR A 156 11.35 -0.47 18.52
CA TYR A 156 11.50 -1.55 19.47
C TYR A 156 10.20 -1.90 20.23
N ARG A 157 9.06 -1.84 19.53
CA ARG A 157 7.73 -2.15 20.09
C ARG A 157 6.98 -3.12 19.19
N ASN A 158 6.55 -4.24 19.75
CA ASN A 158 5.75 -5.25 19.07
C ASN A 158 4.34 -5.32 19.69
N PRO A 159 3.25 -5.19 18.90
CA PRO A 159 1.89 -5.31 19.43
C PRO A 159 1.58 -6.71 19.95
N LEU A 160 1.15 -6.80 21.22
CA LEU A 160 0.69 -8.04 21.84
C LEU A 160 -0.83 -8.21 21.81
N GLY A 161 -1.57 -7.11 21.72
CA GLY A 161 -3.03 -7.13 21.77
C GLY A 161 -3.60 -5.76 22.08
N VAL A 162 -4.92 -5.70 22.20
CA VAL A 162 -5.63 -4.45 22.47
C VAL A 162 -6.80 -4.71 23.40
N THR A 163 -6.95 -3.84 24.39
CA THR A 163 -8.17 -3.75 25.20
C THR A 163 -9.12 -2.78 24.50
N LEU A 164 -10.35 -3.23 24.24
CA LEU A 164 -11.38 -2.43 23.58
C LEU A 164 -11.93 -1.35 24.53
N PRO A 165 -12.47 -0.24 24.00
CA PRO A 165 -13.13 0.79 24.78
C PRO A 165 -14.28 0.22 25.64
N SER A 166 -14.43 0.76 26.85
CA SER A 166 -15.52 0.47 27.79
C SER A 166 -16.10 1.77 28.35
N SER A 167 -17.14 1.67 29.20
CA SER A 167 -17.70 2.82 29.91
C SER A 167 -16.65 3.60 30.71
N ASP A 168 -15.66 2.88 31.24
CA ASP A 168 -14.66 3.42 32.17
C ASP A 168 -13.40 3.91 31.43
N SER A 169 -13.15 3.42 30.21
CA SER A 169 -12.05 3.82 29.34
C SER A 169 -12.54 3.95 27.90
N PRO A 170 -12.88 5.17 27.42
CA PRO A 170 -13.47 5.37 26.10
C PRO A 170 -12.47 5.21 24.93
N SER A 171 -11.20 4.93 25.21
CA SER A 171 -10.14 4.71 24.22
C SER A 171 -9.65 3.26 24.24
N TYR A 172 -9.12 2.80 23.12
CA TYR A 172 -8.40 1.53 23.04
C TYR A 172 -7.12 1.63 23.86
N SER A 173 -6.68 0.52 24.43
CA SER A 173 -5.35 0.41 25.06
C SER A 173 -4.53 -0.64 24.34
N LEU A 174 -3.51 -0.20 23.61
CA LEU A 174 -2.62 -1.06 22.84
C LEU A 174 -1.50 -1.59 23.74
N SER A 175 -1.44 -2.91 23.92
CA SER A 175 -0.39 -3.58 24.68
C SER A 175 0.82 -3.82 23.77
N LEU A 176 2.00 -3.37 24.21
CA LEU A 176 3.24 -3.39 23.45
C LEU A 176 4.33 -4.13 24.23
N GLU A 177 4.90 -5.17 23.62
CA GLU A 177 6.15 -5.79 24.06
C GLU A 177 7.33 -4.95 23.58
N HIS A 178 8.29 -4.70 24.47
CA HIS A 178 9.55 -4.06 24.10
C HIS A 178 10.45 -5.10 23.47
N THR A 179 11.14 -4.74 22.39
CA THR A 179 11.95 -5.71 21.62
C THR A 179 13.42 -5.33 21.55
N THR A 180 14.26 -6.32 21.23
CA THR A 180 15.63 -6.12 20.78
C THR A 180 15.79 -6.74 19.40
N VAL A 181 16.83 -6.32 18.66
CA VAL A 181 17.12 -6.86 17.33
C VAL A 181 18.39 -7.70 17.40
N ASP A 182 18.29 -8.95 16.99
CA ASP A 182 19.44 -9.84 16.84
C ASP A 182 20.38 -9.28 15.75
N PRO A 183 21.67 -9.03 16.06
CA PRO A 183 22.60 -8.39 15.13
C PRO A 183 22.92 -9.25 13.88
N ILE A 184 22.76 -10.58 13.99
CA ILE A 184 23.04 -11.56 12.93
C ILE A 184 21.78 -11.80 12.12
N THR A 185 20.70 -12.26 12.77
CA THR A 185 19.47 -12.66 12.07
C THR A 185 18.60 -11.47 11.67
N ARG A 186 18.83 -10.30 12.28
CA ARG A 186 18.01 -9.07 12.15
C ARG A 186 16.54 -9.27 12.49
N ARG A 187 16.23 -10.33 13.24
CA ARG A 187 14.89 -10.61 13.76
C ARG A 187 14.72 -9.87 15.08
N ALA A 188 13.49 -9.43 15.32
CA ALA A 188 13.12 -8.86 16.60
C ALA A 188 12.76 -10.00 17.57
N GLY A 189 13.23 -9.89 18.81
CA GLY A 189 12.82 -10.74 19.93
C GLY A 189 12.46 -9.90 21.16
N PRO A 190 11.87 -10.49 22.20
CA PRO A 190 11.49 -9.76 23.41
C PRO A 190 12.74 -9.18 24.11
N LEU A 191 12.61 -7.95 24.61
CA LEU A 191 13.53 -7.41 25.61
C LEU A 191 13.17 -8.02 26.96
N LEU A 192 14.15 -8.65 27.60
CA LEU A 192 13.97 -9.29 28.91
C LEU A 192 14.62 -8.43 30.00
N ASP A 193 13.88 -8.16 31.07
CA ASP A 193 14.42 -7.67 32.34
C ASP A 193 14.31 -8.80 33.36
N SER A 194 15.45 -9.26 33.88
CA SER A 194 15.51 -10.36 34.85
C SER A 194 14.77 -11.64 34.39
N GLY A 195 14.77 -11.91 33.09
CA GLY A 195 14.10 -13.05 32.47
C GLY A 195 12.61 -12.84 32.13
N VAL A 196 12.05 -11.66 32.40
CA VAL A 196 10.64 -11.34 32.15
C VAL A 196 10.52 -10.36 30.97
N PRO A 197 9.62 -10.59 29.99
CA PRO A 197 9.39 -9.64 28.90
C PRO A 197 8.94 -8.28 29.40
N VAL A 198 9.64 -7.23 28.96
CA VAL A 198 9.27 -5.85 29.26
C VAL A 198 8.08 -5.45 28.39
N THR A 199 7.04 -4.89 29.00
CA THR A 199 5.82 -4.48 28.30
C THR A 199 5.39 -3.07 28.71
N SER A 200 4.56 -2.45 27.87
CA SER A 200 3.94 -1.15 28.11
C SER A 200 2.56 -1.10 27.48
N THR A 201 1.74 -0.13 27.90
CA THR A 201 0.43 0.14 27.29
C THR A 201 0.40 1.53 26.69
N LEU A 202 -0.30 1.68 25.56
CA LEU A 202 -0.47 2.93 24.85
C LEU A 202 -1.96 3.19 24.59
N PRO A 203 -2.57 4.17 25.28
CA PRO A 203 -3.92 4.62 24.96
C PRO A 203 -3.97 5.14 23.52
N THR A 204 -5.01 4.79 22.76
CA THR A 204 -5.17 5.21 21.37
C THR A 204 -6.65 5.22 20.97
N SER A 205 -7.03 6.06 20.02
CA SER A 205 -8.42 6.15 19.54
C SER A 205 -8.65 5.32 18.28
N LEU A 206 -7.60 5.06 17.50
CA LEU A 206 -7.65 4.34 16.23
C LEU A 206 -6.33 3.62 16.00
N ILE A 207 -6.40 2.35 15.62
CA ILE A 207 -5.24 1.54 15.28
C ILE A 207 -5.23 1.28 13.77
N VAL A 208 -4.11 1.55 13.12
CA VAL A 208 -3.91 1.35 11.68
C VAL A 208 -2.84 0.30 11.46
N THR A 209 -3.13 -0.75 10.70
CA THR A 209 -2.14 -1.79 10.39
C THR A 209 -1.50 -1.56 9.01
N ALA A 210 -0.19 -1.32 8.99
CA ALA A 210 0.62 -0.99 7.81
C ALA A 210 1.78 -1.99 7.63
N MET A 211 1.46 -3.29 7.57
CA MET A 211 2.45 -4.38 7.66
C MET A 211 2.77 -5.09 6.34
N GLY A 212 2.50 -4.40 5.23
CA GLY A 212 2.67 -4.94 3.88
C GLY A 212 1.36 -5.46 3.28
N PHE A 213 1.41 -5.63 1.97
CA PHE A 213 0.32 -6.16 1.14
C PHE A 213 0.73 -7.51 0.58
N HIS A 214 -0.25 -8.34 0.25
CA HIS A 214 -0.04 -9.57 -0.50
C HIS A 214 -1.14 -9.70 -1.53
N ALA A 215 -0.82 -10.30 -2.68
CA ALA A 215 -1.85 -10.64 -3.65
C ALA A 215 -2.85 -11.63 -3.03
N GLU A 216 -4.06 -11.66 -3.59
CA GLU A 216 -5.11 -12.56 -3.11
C GLU A 216 -4.83 -13.98 -3.60
N SER A 217 -4.74 -14.92 -2.66
CA SER A 217 -4.72 -16.35 -2.95
C SER A 217 -6.17 -16.83 -3.11
N SER A 218 -6.74 -16.68 -4.30
CA SER A 218 -8.02 -17.33 -4.61
C SER A 218 -7.74 -18.71 -5.20
N SER A 219 -8.26 -19.77 -4.56
CA SER A 219 -8.13 -21.15 -5.08
C SER A 219 -8.87 -21.37 -6.39
N THR A 220 -9.77 -20.45 -6.76
CA THR A 220 -10.52 -20.47 -8.02
C THR A 220 -9.94 -19.54 -9.08
N ALA A 221 -8.93 -18.73 -8.74
CA ALA A 221 -8.29 -17.87 -9.72
C ALA A 221 -7.47 -18.70 -10.72
N PRO A 222 -7.41 -18.31 -12.00
CA PRO A 222 -6.60 -19.00 -12.99
C PRO A 222 -5.11 -19.12 -12.60
N TYR A 223 -4.61 -18.16 -11.82
CA TYR A 223 -3.23 -18.15 -11.36
C TYR A 223 -2.96 -18.92 -10.05
N ALA A 224 -3.99 -19.52 -9.45
CA ALA A 224 -3.90 -20.17 -8.13
C ALA A 224 -2.79 -21.22 -8.06
N GLN A 225 -2.61 -21.97 -9.16
CA GLN A 225 -1.62 -23.03 -9.26
C GLN A 225 -0.17 -22.52 -9.19
N TRP A 226 0.09 -21.25 -9.50
CA TRP A 226 1.44 -20.68 -9.46
C TRP A 226 1.69 -19.81 -8.22
N TYR A 227 0.69 -19.65 -7.36
CA TYR A 227 0.79 -18.82 -6.17
C TYR A 227 1.51 -19.55 -5.04
N ASP A 228 2.63 -19.00 -4.57
CA ASP A 228 3.38 -19.54 -3.42
C ASP A 228 2.79 -18.99 -2.12
N LEU A 229 2.20 -19.86 -1.28
CA LEU A 229 1.60 -19.46 -0.01
C LEU A 229 2.63 -18.96 1.03
N ASN A 230 3.88 -19.41 0.95
CA ASN A 230 4.95 -19.00 1.86
C ASN A 230 5.48 -17.62 1.47
N GLN A 231 5.73 -17.41 0.18
CA GLN A 231 6.25 -16.14 -0.34
C GLN A 231 5.15 -15.08 -0.53
N LYS A 232 3.90 -15.53 -0.68
CA LYS A 232 2.69 -14.72 -0.88
C LYS A 232 2.69 -13.89 -2.18
N HIS A 233 3.19 -14.51 -3.24
CA HIS A 233 3.18 -14.01 -4.61
C HIS A 233 3.37 -15.19 -5.58
N ILE A 234 3.34 -14.95 -6.89
CA ILE A 234 3.55 -15.97 -7.91
C ILE A 234 5.01 -16.43 -7.84
N LYS A 235 5.25 -17.75 -7.89
CA LYS A 235 6.59 -18.32 -7.94
C LYS A 235 7.20 -18.10 -9.32
N THR A 236 8.30 -17.37 -9.39
CA THR A 236 9.03 -17.09 -10.63
C THR A 236 10.50 -17.48 -10.55
N LEU A 237 11.07 -17.89 -11.68
CA LEU A 237 12.50 -18.02 -11.93
C LEU A 237 13.12 -16.64 -12.24
N PRO A 238 14.47 -16.51 -12.29
CA PRO A 238 15.11 -15.30 -12.80
C PRO A 238 14.57 -14.89 -14.18
N GLY A 239 14.29 -13.60 -14.36
CA GLY A 239 13.62 -13.08 -15.57
C GLY A 239 12.09 -13.22 -15.57
N GLY A 240 11.47 -13.59 -14.44
CA GLY A 240 10.01 -13.55 -14.28
C GLY A 240 9.23 -14.70 -14.92
N ARG A 241 9.91 -15.72 -15.45
CA ARG A 241 9.28 -16.96 -15.94
C ARG A 241 8.57 -17.67 -14.79
N VAL A 242 7.30 -17.98 -14.94
CA VAL A 242 6.53 -18.65 -13.88
C VAL A 242 7.03 -20.08 -13.71
N SER A 243 7.22 -20.53 -12.47
CA SER A 243 7.68 -21.89 -12.16
C SER A 243 6.48 -22.84 -12.05
N THR A 244 6.61 -24.04 -12.60
CA THR A 244 5.72 -25.15 -12.28
C THR A 244 5.90 -25.57 -10.82
N THR A 245 4.85 -26.12 -10.21
CA THR A 245 4.80 -26.41 -8.77
C THR A 245 5.78 -27.49 -8.29
N ASN A 246 6.36 -28.30 -9.18
CA ASN A 246 7.02 -29.55 -8.79
C ASN A 246 8.49 -29.74 -9.20
N LEU A 247 9.06 -28.93 -10.11
CA LEU A 247 10.39 -29.27 -10.68
C LEU A 247 11.37 -28.09 -10.88
N ASP A 248 11.08 -26.88 -10.38
CA ASP A 248 11.84 -25.66 -10.72
C ASP A 248 12.05 -25.49 -12.25
N SER A 249 11.15 -26.08 -13.03
CA SER A 249 11.03 -25.85 -14.47
C SER A 249 10.05 -24.71 -14.70
N ASP A 250 10.26 -23.95 -15.77
CA ASP A 250 9.33 -22.92 -16.20
C ASP A 250 8.03 -23.52 -16.76
N GLU A 251 6.94 -22.79 -16.55
CA GLU A 251 5.67 -22.96 -17.26
C GLU A 251 5.78 -22.19 -18.58
N PRO A 252 5.82 -22.87 -19.74
CA PRO A 252 6.12 -22.23 -21.00
C PRO A 252 5.18 -21.07 -21.31
N LYS A 253 5.74 -19.93 -21.74
CA LYS A 253 5.02 -18.73 -22.18
C LYS A 253 4.20 -18.01 -21.10
N ILE A 254 4.44 -18.32 -19.82
CA ILE A 254 3.78 -17.63 -18.69
C ILE A 254 4.82 -16.88 -17.88
N TYR A 255 4.56 -15.58 -17.67
CA TYR A 255 5.47 -14.66 -16.99
C TYR A 255 4.71 -13.85 -15.96
N ALA A 256 5.41 -13.42 -14.91
CA ALA A 256 4.91 -12.44 -13.95
C ALA A 256 5.96 -11.36 -13.70
N SER A 257 5.50 -10.12 -13.52
CA SER A 257 6.35 -8.97 -13.23
C SER A 257 5.78 -8.13 -12.09
N GLY A 258 6.61 -7.24 -11.55
CA GLY A 258 6.30 -6.39 -10.42
C GLY A 258 5.93 -7.17 -9.17
N TRP A 259 5.00 -6.63 -8.38
CA TRP A 259 4.62 -7.22 -7.09
C TRP A 259 3.98 -8.61 -7.20
N ALA A 260 3.47 -8.98 -8.37
CA ALA A 260 3.00 -10.34 -8.63
C ALA A 260 4.15 -11.35 -8.61
N ALA A 261 5.38 -10.96 -8.98
CA ALA A 261 6.57 -11.81 -8.99
C ALA A 261 7.49 -11.58 -7.77
N THR A 262 7.59 -10.35 -7.26
CA THR A 262 8.56 -9.97 -6.22
C THR A 262 7.94 -9.78 -4.83
N GLY A 263 6.61 -9.84 -4.74
CA GLY A 263 5.83 -9.40 -3.59
C GLY A 263 5.80 -7.88 -3.43
N ALA A 264 4.95 -7.39 -2.52
CA ALA A 264 4.67 -5.96 -2.33
C ALA A 264 5.80 -5.18 -1.62
N LYS A 265 6.94 -5.05 -2.30
CA LYS A 265 8.16 -4.40 -1.81
C LYS A 265 8.79 -3.55 -2.93
N GLY A 266 9.65 -2.63 -2.53
CA GLY A 266 10.37 -1.77 -3.48
C GLY A 266 9.60 -0.50 -3.87
N VAL A 267 10.25 0.31 -4.69
CA VAL A 267 9.71 1.57 -5.25
C VAL A 267 9.41 1.38 -6.74
N LEU A 268 8.74 2.34 -7.37
CA LEU A 268 8.41 2.28 -8.80
C LEU A 268 9.62 1.96 -9.69
N ALA A 269 10.79 2.51 -9.38
CA ALA A 269 12.01 2.24 -10.13
C ALA A 269 12.41 0.76 -10.09
N SER A 270 12.30 0.06 -8.95
CA SER A 270 12.60 -1.37 -8.89
C SER A 270 11.59 -2.20 -9.66
N THR A 271 10.31 -1.83 -9.63
CA THR A 271 9.25 -2.49 -10.41
C THR A 271 9.45 -2.31 -11.92
N MET A 272 9.92 -1.12 -12.34
CA MET A 272 10.24 -0.84 -13.74
C MET A 272 11.42 -1.68 -14.23
N MET A 273 12.50 -1.79 -13.45
CA MET A 273 13.66 -2.60 -13.83
C MET A 273 13.32 -4.10 -13.89
N ASP A 274 12.52 -4.58 -12.93
CA ASP A 274 11.98 -5.95 -12.97
C ASP A 274 11.18 -6.20 -14.25
N ALA A 275 10.26 -5.30 -14.61
CA ALA A 275 9.48 -5.43 -15.85
C ALA A 275 10.35 -5.46 -17.11
N TYR A 276 11.46 -4.70 -17.16
CA TYR A 276 12.40 -4.78 -18.27
C TYR A 276 13.11 -6.14 -18.35
N SER A 277 13.55 -6.70 -17.22
CA SER A 277 14.13 -8.03 -17.20
C SER A 277 13.14 -9.12 -17.63
N VAL A 278 11.84 -8.97 -17.31
CA VAL A 278 10.81 -9.88 -17.80
C VAL A 278 10.58 -9.72 -19.30
N ALA A 279 10.57 -8.49 -19.82
CA ALA A 279 10.44 -8.25 -21.26
C ALA A 279 11.62 -8.85 -22.05
N GLU A 280 12.85 -8.74 -21.53
CA GLU A 280 14.03 -9.38 -22.12
C GLU A 280 13.88 -10.91 -22.15
N ALA A 281 13.43 -11.51 -21.05
CA ALA A 281 13.17 -12.95 -20.98
C ALA A 281 12.13 -13.43 -22.01
N ILE A 282 11.03 -12.68 -22.20
CA ILE A 282 10.02 -12.97 -23.21
C ILE A 282 10.64 -12.95 -24.62
N LEU A 283 11.47 -11.95 -24.91
CA LEU A 283 12.12 -11.83 -26.22
C LEU A 283 13.14 -12.96 -26.46
N GLU A 284 13.93 -13.31 -25.44
CA GLU A 284 14.87 -14.45 -25.50
C GLU A 284 14.14 -15.76 -25.78
N ASP A 285 13.10 -16.07 -25.00
CA ASP A 285 12.33 -17.30 -25.16
C ASP A 285 11.69 -17.37 -26.55
N TRP A 286 11.18 -16.24 -27.02
CA TRP A 286 10.62 -16.13 -28.37
C TRP A 286 11.65 -16.44 -29.46
N THR A 287 12.86 -15.87 -29.36
CA THR A 287 13.93 -16.12 -30.35
C THR A 287 14.47 -17.55 -30.31
N ASN A 288 14.39 -18.19 -29.14
CA ASN A 288 14.86 -19.55 -28.91
C ASN A 288 13.78 -20.62 -29.18
N LEU A 289 12.57 -20.22 -29.61
CA LEU A 289 11.54 -21.16 -30.07
C LEU A 289 12.08 -21.94 -31.28
N THR A 290 12.57 -23.16 -31.03
CA THR A 290 12.79 -24.14 -32.08
C THR A 290 11.41 -24.50 -32.66
N PRO A 291 11.25 -24.54 -34.00
CA PRO A 291 10.01 -25.01 -34.59
C PRO A 291 9.77 -26.43 -34.10
N SER A 292 8.70 -26.64 -33.32
CA SER A 292 8.36 -27.94 -32.77
C SER A 292 8.13 -28.93 -33.91
N SER A 293 8.75 -30.09 -33.80
CA SER A 293 8.53 -31.25 -34.69
C SER A 293 7.19 -31.95 -34.45
N ASP A 294 6.26 -31.31 -33.74
CA ASP A 294 4.96 -31.85 -33.36
C ASP A 294 3.90 -31.41 -34.39
N PRO A 295 3.32 -32.31 -35.19
CA PRO A 295 2.32 -31.98 -36.21
C PRO A 295 0.99 -31.49 -35.62
N HIS A 296 0.82 -31.54 -34.30
CA HIS A 296 -0.29 -30.92 -33.57
C HIS A 296 0.07 -29.62 -32.85
N SER A 297 1.34 -29.19 -32.92
CA SER A 297 1.64 -27.80 -32.60
C SER A 297 0.97 -26.94 -33.66
N GLU A 298 -0.12 -26.27 -33.28
CA GLU A 298 -0.58 -25.13 -34.05
C GLU A 298 0.64 -24.21 -34.19
N ALA A 299 1.26 -24.23 -35.37
CA ALA A 299 2.23 -23.25 -35.78
C ALA A 299 1.63 -21.91 -35.35
N VAL A 300 2.34 -21.15 -34.51
CA VAL A 300 1.88 -19.86 -34.02
C VAL A 300 1.30 -19.14 -35.21
N SER A 301 -0.03 -19.06 -35.23
CA SER A 301 -0.79 -18.76 -36.43
C SER A 301 -0.17 -17.53 -37.05
N SER A 302 0.08 -17.59 -38.36
CA SER A 302 0.39 -16.44 -39.21
C SER A 302 -0.75 -15.41 -39.26
N SER A 303 -1.66 -15.42 -38.28
CA SER A 303 -2.59 -14.35 -38.01
C SER A 303 -1.79 -13.06 -37.86
N PRO A 304 -2.15 -11.99 -38.58
CA PRO A 304 -1.47 -10.72 -38.45
C PRO A 304 -1.49 -10.29 -36.99
N TRP A 305 -0.32 -9.90 -36.50
CA TRP A 305 -0.03 -9.35 -35.17
C TRP A 305 -0.88 -8.13 -34.79
N ASP A 306 -1.74 -7.67 -35.69
CA ASP A 306 -2.54 -6.46 -35.59
C ASP A 306 -3.85 -6.66 -34.81
N ALA A 307 -4.21 -7.89 -34.40
CA ALA A 307 -5.42 -8.15 -33.62
C ALA A 307 -5.29 -9.29 -32.59
N PRO A 308 -5.99 -9.19 -31.43
CA PRO A 308 -6.13 -10.31 -30.50
C PRO A 308 -6.77 -11.55 -31.16
N PRO A 309 -6.52 -12.76 -30.64
CA PRO A 309 -7.13 -13.99 -31.15
C PRO A 309 -8.67 -13.92 -31.23
N PRO A 310 -9.31 -14.62 -32.18
CA PRO A 310 -10.77 -14.59 -32.35
C PRO A 310 -11.57 -14.93 -31.09
N GLU A 311 -11.07 -15.83 -30.25
CA GLU A 311 -11.65 -16.19 -28.96
C GLU A 311 -11.62 -15.03 -27.95
N ILE A 312 -10.55 -14.24 -27.94
CA ILE A 312 -10.47 -13.01 -27.15
C ILE A 312 -11.43 -11.99 -27.73
N MET A 313 -11.44 -11.78 -29.05
CA MET A 313 -12.38 -10.84 -29.71
C MET A 313 -13.85 -11.21 -29.46
N LYS A 314 -14.18 -12.51 -29.46
CA LYS A 314 -15.52 -13.01 -29.12
C LYS A 314 -15.86 -12.73 -27.65
N SER A 315 -14.92 -12.96 -26.73
CA SER A 315 -15.12 -12.60 -25.32
C SER A 315 -15.30 -11.09 -25.14
N LEU A 316 -14.49 -10.28 -25.84
CA LEU A 316 -14.57 -8.82 -25.77
C LEU A 316 -15.89 -8.27 -26.33
N SER A 317 -16.51 -9.00 -27.26
CA SER A 317 -17.80 -8.64 -27.87
C SER A 317 -18.99 -9.22 -27.10
N SER A 318 -18.77 -10.00 -26.04
CA SER A 318 -19.85 -10.57 -25.24
C SER A 318 -20.61 -9.45 -24.53
N PRO A 319 -21.96 -9.41 -24.60
CA PRO A 319 -22.76 -8.45 -23.85
C PRO A 319 -22.42 -8.46 -22.36
N ASP A 320 -22.10 -9.62 -21.80
CA ASP A 320 -21.80 -9.80 -20.37
C ASP A 320 -20.43 -9.24 -19.94
N SER A 321 -19.59 -8.80 -20.89
CA SER A 321 -18.26 -8.26 -20.58
C SER A 321 -18.29 -6.76 -20.29
N GLU A 322 -18.06 -6.37 -19.05
CA GLU A 322 -17.84 -4.97 -18.67
C GLU A 322 -16.40 -4.54 -18.98
N ILE A 323 -16.15 -4.07 -20.21
CA ILE A 323 -14.81 -3.64 -20.65
C ILE A 323 -14.71 -2.12 -20.65
N THR A 324 -13.61 -1.62 -20.08
CA THR A 324 -13.25 -0.19 -20.11
C THR A 324 -12.11 -0.03 -21.09
N THR A 325 -12.38 0.60 -22.23
CA THR A 325 -11.37 0.87 -23.24
C THR A 325 -10.49 2.06 -22.83
N TYR A 326 -9.38 2.26 -23.54
CA TYR A 326 -8.54 3.45 -23.32
C TYR A 326 -9.29 4.76 -23.61
N ASN A 327 -10.19 4.77 -24.61
CA ASN A 327 -11.00 5.95 -24.91
C ASN A 327 -12.04 6.24 -23.82
N ASP A 328 -12.62 5.20 -23.22
CA ASP A 328 -13.50 5.36 -22.04
C ASP A 328 -12.72 5.99 -20.88
N TRP A 329 -11.51 5.49 -20.63
CA TRP A 329 -10.61 6.06 -19.63
C TRP A 329 -10.29 7.53 -19.92
N LEU A 330 -9.94 7.89 -21.16
CA LEU A 330 -9.68 9.28 -21.54
C LEU A 330 -10.90 10.19 -21.34
N ALA A 331 -12.11 9.68 -21.59
CA ALA A 331 -13.34 10.42 -21.34
C ALA A 331 -13.56 10.66 -19.84
N ILE A 332 -13.32 9.64 -19.00
CA ILE A 332 -13.36 9.76 -17.54
C ILE A 332 -12.33 10.77 -17.06
N ASP A 333 -11.07 10.65 -17.51
CA ASP A 333 -9.96 11.53 -17.15
C ASP A 333 -10.28 13.00 -17.43
N ALA A 334 -10.76 13.30 -18.64
CA ALA A 334 -11.15 14.65 -19.03
C ALA A 334 -12.31 15.20 -18.17
N GLU A 335 -13.28 14.35 -17.80
CA GLU A 335 -14.40 14.76 -16.96
C GLU A 335 -13.97 15.03 -15.52
N GLU A 336 -13.11 14.21 -14.92
CA GLU A 336 -12.59 14.43 -13.56
C GLU A 336 -11.81 15.75 -13.46
N VAL A 337 -11.01 16.07 -14.49
CA VAL A 337 -10.30 17.36 -14.60
C VAL A 337 -11.28 18.51 -14.79
N ARG A 338 -12.29 18.35 -15.65
CA ARG A 338 -13.32 19.38 -15.88
C ARG A 338 -14.07 19.72 -14.61
N ARG A 339 -14.46 18.74 -13.78
CA ARG A 339 -15.14 18.95 -12.50
C ARG A 339 -14.30 19.79 -11.54
N ALA A 340 -13.02 19.45 -11.42
CA ALA A 340 -12.08 20.16 -10.56
C ALA A 340 -11.80 21.61 -10.96
N SER A 341 -11.96 21.97 -12.24
CA SER A 341 -11.69 23.33 -12.73
C SER A 341 -12.49 24.41 -12.00
N THR A 342 -13.70 24.09 -11.55
CA THR A 342 -14.57 25.02 -10.81
C THR A 342 -14.12 25.25 -9.36
N GLU A 343 -13.28 24.35 -8.83
CA GLU A 343 -12.81 24.34 -7.44
C GLU A 343 -11.31 24.68 -7.32
N GLY A 344 -10.62 24.91 -8.45
CA GLY A 344 -9.18 25.21 -8.47
C GLY A 344 -8.29 24.02 -8.10
N LYS A 345 -8.79 22.78 -8.28
CA LYS A 345 -8.08 21.53 -8.00
C LYS A 345 -7.48 20.96 -9.28
N GLU A 346 -6.53 20.04 -9.13
CA GLU A 346 -5.99 19.27 -10.26
C GLU A 346 -7.04 18.34 -10.90
N ARG A 347 -7.83 17.64 -10.06
CA ARG A 347 -8.77 16.59 -10.46
C ARG A 347 -9.78 16.31 -9.34
N GLU A 348 -11.03 16.00 -9.70
CA GLU A 348 -12.01 15.46 -8.75
C GLU A 348 -12.41 14.05 -9.19
N ARG A 349 -11.89 13.06 -8.47
CA ARG A 349 -12.01 11.64 -8.84
C ARG A 349 -13.44 11.12 -8.69
N MET A 350 -13.92 10.41 -9.70
CA MET A 350 -15.16 9.66 -9.64
C MET A 350 -14.96 8.34 -8.91
N ASP A 351 -15.96 7.89 -8.14
CA ASP A 351 -16.01 6.47 -7.79
C ASP A 351 -16.40 5.62 -9.00
N TRP A 352 -16.26 4.30 -8.85
CA TRP A 352 -16.52 3.38 -9.95
C TRP A 352 -17.95 3.44 -10.48
N LYS A 353 -18.95 3.65 -9.61
CA LYS A 353 -20.35 3.73 -10.04
C LYS A 353 -20.61 5.03 -10.80
N GLU A 354 -20.03 6.13 -10.34
CA GLU A 354 -20.08 7.43 -11.00
C GLU A 354 -19.41 7.38 -12.38
N ALA A 355 -18.25 6.74 -12.49
CA ALA A 355 -17.54 6.56 -13.75
C ALA A 355 -18.34 5.70 -14.75
N LYS A 356 -18.92 4.56 -14.30
CA LYS A 356 -19.78 3.72 -15.15
C LYS A 356 -21.00 4.48 -15.66
N ARG A 357 -21.67 5.22 -14.77
CA ARG A 357 -22.84 6.05 -15.13
C ARG A 357 -22.47 7.15 -16.12
N PHE A 358 -21.34 7.83 -15.92
CA PHE A 358 -20.87 8.87 -16.83
C PHE A 358 -20.65 8.33 -18.25
N LEU A 359 -20.01 7.17 -18.38
CA LEU A 359 -19.80 6.53 -19.69
C LEU A 359 -21.13 6.14 -20.35
N TYR A 360 -22.08 5.64 -19.56
CA TYR A 360 -23.42 5.32 -20.04
C TYR A 360 -24.17 6.57 -20.55
N ASP A 361 -24.22 7.63 -19.75
CA ASP A 361 -24.93 8.88 -20.09
C ASP A 361 -24.34 9.56 -21.35
N LYS A 362 -23.07 9.30 -21.66
CA LYS A 362 -22.40 9.78 -22.89
C LYS A 362 -22.68 8.93 -24.13
N GLY A 363 -23.46 7.84 -23.99
CA GLY A 363 -23.66 6.86 -25.06
C GLY A 363 -22.38 6.07 -25.42
N LEU A 364 -21.37 6.11 -24.54
CA LEU A 364 -20.14 5.34 -24.69
C LEU A 364 -20.30 3.91 -24.15
N ARG A 365 -21.41 3.61 -23.47
CA ARG A 365 -21.82 2.27 -23.04
C ARG A 365 -23.33 2.03 -23.23
N VAL A 366 -23.71 0.75 -23.38
CA VAL A 366 -25.10 0.27 -23.40
C VAL A 366 -25.56 -0.03 -21.96
N ALA A 367 -26.84 0.19 -21.66
CA ALA A 367 -27.40 0.12 -20.31
C ALA A 367 -27.29 -1.27 -19.67
N GLU A 368 -27.16 -1.34 -18.34
CA GLU A 368 -27.43 -2.57 -17.57
C GLU A 368 -28.93 -2.90 -17.56
N GLU A 369 -29.83 -1.90 -17.64
CA GLU A 369 -31.30 -2.09 -17.57
C GLU A 369 -31.92 -2.64 -18.87
N ASP A 370 -31.23 -2.57 -20.00
CA ASP A 370 -31.68 -3.15 -21.28
C ASP A 370 -31.25 -4.61 -21.47
N ARG A 371 -30.71 -5.25 -20.41
CA ARG A 371 -30.17 -6.63 -20.43
C ARG A 371 -31.07 -7.65 -19.75
N SER A 372 -32.36 -7.35 -19.56
CA SER A 372 -33.35 -8.28 -18.99
C SER A 372 -33.97 -9.20 -20.04
#